data_AF-A0A845TX35-F1
#
_entry.id   AF-A0A845TX35-F1
#
_cell.length_a   1.000
_cell.length_b   1.000
_cell.length_c   1.000
_cell.angle_alpha   90.00
_cell.angle_beta   90.00
_cell.angle_gamma   90.00
#
_symmetry.space_group_name_H-M   'P 1'
#
loop_
_entity.id
_entity.type
_entity.pdbx_description
1 polymer ?
#
loop_
_entity_poly.entity_id
_entity_poly.type
_entity_poly.pdbx_seq_one_letter_code
_entity_poly.pdbx_strand_id
1 'polypeptide(L)'
;MPAGQNVPPQWMERLQKLPPAEQERFMTNNERFRNLPPEQKAQIRERLREFHQLSPEERQKLRERANVWEKIPPEQRQRVRQEILPRWKQMSPDRREEIKHRLNALNGLSEQDRAAKLRDPNFVRGLDSSEQDMLRNLSNLRVTPATGAVGDHQ
;
A
#
# COMPACT_ATOMS: atom_id res chain seq x y z
N MET A 1 -9.57 -4.96 21.27
CA MET A 1 -8.63 -3.91 20.79
C MET A 1 -7.88 -4.45 19.57
N PRO A 2 -7.59 -3.62 18.56
CA PRO A 2 -6.18 -3.53 18.17
C PRO A 2 -5.76 -2.13 17.68
N ALA A 3 -4.73 -1.57 18.32
CA ALA A 3 -4.02 -0.38 17.86
C ALA A 3 -3.18 -0.70 16.61
N GLY A 4 -3.81 -0.77 15.44
CA GLY A 4 -3.16 -0.69 14.14
C GLY A 4 -2.72 0.74 13.81
N GLN A 5 -2.03 1.41 14.74
CA GLN A 5 -1.52 2.77 14.51
C GLN A 5 -0.28 2.69 13.64
N ASN A 6 -0.56 2.74 12.34
CA ASN A 6 0.34 3.09 11.26
C ASN A 6 1.21 4.29 11.68
N VAL A 7 2.51 4.22 11.43
CA VAL A 7 3.42 5.35 11.58
C VAL A 7 2.80 6.53 10.80
N PRO A 8 2.60 7.72 11.39
CA PRO A 8 2.06 8.86 10.68
C PRO A 8 2.87 9.08 9.39
N PRO A 9 2.24 9.12 8.21
CA PRO A 9 2.96 9.18 6.92
C PRO A 9 3.91 10.38 6.88
N GLN A 10 3.49 11.51 7.46
CA GLN A 10 4.27 12.72 7.65
C GLN A 10 5.60 12.56 8.41
N TRP A 11 5.73 11.56 9.29
CA TRP A 11 7.01 11.30 9.97
C TRP A 11 8.00 10.57 9.08
N MET A 12 7.53 9.58 8.32
CA MET A 12 8.39 8.83 7.41
C MET A 12 8.97 9.77 6.37
N GLU A 13 8.18 10.70 5.84
CA GLU A 13 8.69 11.69 4.89
C GLU A 13 9.77 12.59 5.52
N ARG A 14 9.53 13.10 6.74
CA ARG A 14 10.49 13.94 7.44
C ARG A 14 11.78 13.19 7.78
N LEU A 15 11.67 11.96 8.27
CA LEU A 15 12.83 11.13 8.61
C LEU A 15 13.66 10.78 7.38
N GLN A 16 13.05 10.46 6.24
CA GLN A 16 13.78 10.17 4.98
C GLN A 16 14.60 11.36 4.45
N LYS A 17 14.23 12.60 4.83
CA LYS A 17 14.92 13.83 4.42
C LYS A 17 16.05 14.22 5.39
N LEU A 18 16.06 13.66 6.61
CA LEU A 18 17.02 13.98 7.66
C LEU A 18 18.22 13.03 7.66
N PRO A 19 19.44 13.53 7.94
CA PRO A 19 20.61 12.68 8.19
C PRO A 19 20.41 11.84 9.48
N PRO A 20 21.12 10.70 9.63
CA PRO A 20 20.89 9.74 10.72
C PRO A 20 20.98 10.38 12.12
N ALA A 21 21.91 11.32 12.33
CA ALA A 21 22.02 12.03 13.61
C ALA A 21 20.77 12.89 13.94
N GLU A 22 20.12 13.47 12.93
CA GLU A 22 18.89 14.26 13.13
C GLU A 22 17.64 13.39 13.23
N GLN A 23 17.64 12.21 12.59
CA GLN A 23 16.58 11.22 12.78
C GLN A 23 16.48 10.79 14.24
N GLU A 24 17.62 10.55 14.89
CA GLU A 24 17.67 10.13 16.29
C GLU A 24 17.18 11.25 17.23
N ARG A 25 17.51 12.51 16.92
CA ARG A 25 16.97 13.68 17.61
C ARG A 25 15.46 13.79 17.43
N PHE A 26 14.95 13.60 16.21
CA PHE A 26 13.51 13.59 15.95
C PHE A 26 12.80 12.50 16.77
N MET A 27 13.32 11.28 16.77
CA MET A 27 12.77 10.16 17.55
C MET A 27 12.78 10.43 19.06
N THR A 28 13.82 11.11 19.56
CA THR A 28 13.97 11.43 20.98
C THR A 28 13.08 12.60 21.42
N ASN A 29 12.87 13.61 20.55
CA ASN A 29 12.01 14.76 20.86
C ASN A 29 10.53 14.54 20.56
N ASN A 30 10.17 13.57 19.73
CA ASN A 30 8.78 13.34 19.35
C ASN A 30 8.03 12.53 20.43
N GLU A 31 7.11 13.17 21.15
CA GLU A 31 6.32 12.52 22.21
C GLU A 31 5.55 11.29 21.74
N ARG A 32 4.91 11.35 20.57
CA ARG A 32 4.18 10.18 20.06
C ARG A 32 5.14 9.03 19.72
N PHE A 33 6.34 9.29 19.21
CA PHE A 33 7.34 8.25 18.95
C PHE A 33 7.83 7.62 20.26
N ARG A 34 8.05 8.44 21.30
CA ARG A 34 8.39 7.96 22.64
C ARG A 34 7.30 7.06 23.23
N ASN A 35 6.04 7.36 22.95
CA ASN A 35 4.88 6.57 23.37
C ASN A 35 4.67 5.29 22.53
N LEU A 36 5.45 5.05 21.47
CA LEU A 36 5.36 3.80 20.71
C LEU A 36 5.94 2.60 21.49
N PRO A 37 5.38 1.39 21.29
CA PRO A 37 5.97 0.16 21.78
C PRO A 37 7.41 -0.03 21.29
N PRO A 38 8.28 -0.69 22.07
CA PRO A 38 9.67 -0.93 21.68
C PRO A 38 9.79 -1.67 20.34
N GLU A 39 8.89 -2.62 20.07
CA GLU A 39 8.83 -3.36 18.81
C GLU A 39 8.55 -2.45 17.61
N GLN A 40 7.61 -1.50 17.75
CA GLN A 40 7.32 -0.52 16.70
C GLN A 40 8.49 0.44 16.45
N LYS A 41 9.17 0.87 17.53
CA LYS A 41 10.40 1.68 17.41
C LYS A 41 11.49 0.93 16.64
N ALA A 42 11.66 -0.36 16.91
CA ALA A 42 12.62 -1.21 16.21
C ALA A 42 12.27 -1.34 14.72
N GLN A 43 11.00 -1.61 14.38
CA GLN A 43 10.54 -1.67 12.99
C GLN A 43 10.78 -0.37 12.21
N ILE A 44 10.59 0.80 12.85
CA ILE A 44 10.83 2.09 12.19
C ILE A 44 12.32 2.29 11.91
N ARG A 45 13.19 1.94 12.85
CA ARG A 45 14.65 2.01 12.67
C ARG A 45 15.14 1.08 11.57
N GLU A 46 14.61 -0.14 11.53
CA GLU A 46 14.93 -1.12 10.50
C GLU A 46 14.54 -0.61 9.11
N ARG A 47 13.29 -0.16 8.93
CA ARG A 47 12.82 0.41 7.65
C ARG A 47 13.64 1.61 7.19
N LEU A 48 14.08 2.47 8.12
CA LEU A 48 14.95 3.61 7.76
C LEU A 48 16.32 3.14 7.30
N ARG A 49 16.89 2.13 7.95
CA ARG A 49 18.15 1.52 7.53
C ARG A 49 18.01 0.87 6.16
N GLU A 50 16.94 0.13 5.90
CA GLU A 50 16.65 -0.43 4.58
C GLU A 50 16.53 0.69 3.53
N PHE A 51 15.76 1.75 3.83
CA PHE A 51 15.58 2.88 2.92
C PHE A 51 16.91 3.58 2.56
N HIS A 52 17.81 3.75 3.53
CA HIS A 52 19.15 4.31 3.29
C HIS A 52 20.08 3.37 2.52
N GLN A 53 19.79 2.07 2.49
CA GLN A 53 20.52 1.10 1.68
C GLN A 53 19.99 1.03 0.23
N LEU A 54 18.78 1.50 -0.02
CA LEU A 54 18.20 1.53 -1.37
C LEU A 54 18.93 2.52 -2.29
N SER A 55 18.99 2.18 -3.57
CA SER A 55 19.51 3.04 -4.63
C SER A 55 18.61 4.28 -4.82
N PRO A 56 19.13 5.40 -5.36
CA PRO A 56 18.34 6.61 -5.59
C PRO A 56 17.09 6.36 -6.46
N GLU A 57 17.18 5.50 -7.47
CA GLU A 57 16.02 5.09 -8.29
C GLU A 57 14.95 4.34 -7.49
N GLU A 58 15.36 3.44 -6.59
CA GLU A 58 14.43 2.67 -5.77
C GLU A 58 13.73 3.57 -4.74
N ARG A 59 14.47 4.52 -4.17
CA ARG A 59 13.91 5.55 -3.29
C ARG A 59 12.87 6.41 -4.04
N GLN A 60 13.13 6.74 -5.30
CA GLN A 60 12.19 7.49 -6.13
C GLN A 60 10.91 6.69 -6.37
N LYS A 61 11.01 5.41 -6.75
CA LYS A 61 9.86 4.51 -6.92
C LYS A 61 9.05 4.37 -5.63
N LEU A 62 9.70 4.30 -4.47
CA LEU A 62 9.02 4.26 -3.17
C LEU A 62 8.30 5.56 -2.85
N ARG A 63 8.91 6.72 -3.14
CA ARG A 63 8.28 8.04 -2.96
C ARG A 63 7.06 8.22 -3.86
N GLU A 64 7.16 7.82 -5.13
CA GLU A 64 6.01 7.84 -6.05
C GLU A 64 4.86 6.99 -5.53
N ARG A 65 5.16 5.77 -5.06
CA ARG A 65 4.17 4.91 -4.43
C ARG A 65 3.57 5.59 -3.19
N ALA A 66 4.39 6.12 -2.29
CA ALA A 66 3.92 6.79 -1.06
C ALA A 66 3.01 8.00 -1.37
N ASN A 67 3.38 8.83 -2.34
CA ASN A 67 2.57 9.97 -2.77
C ASN A 67 1.22 9.53 -3.34
N VAL A 68 1.20 8.44 -4.11
CA VAL A 68 -0.06 7.84 -4.56
C VAL A 68 -0.90 7.38 -3.37
N TRP A 69 -0.30 6.69 -2.40
CA TRP A 69 -0.99 6.26 -1.19
C TRP A 69 -1.59 7.44 -0.42
N GLU A 70 -0.90 8.58 -0.38
CA GLU A 70 -1.40 9.83 0.23
C GLU A 70 -2.61 10.42 -0.49
N LYS A 71 -2.70 10.24 -1.81
CA LYS A 71 -3.83 10.66 -2.63
C LYS A 71 -5.06 9.74 -2.52
N ILE A 72 -4.91 8.54 -1.96
CA ILE A 72 -6.05 7.65 -1.70
C ILE A 72 -6.94 8.26 -0.60
N PRO A 73 -8.24 8.49 -0.85
CA PRO A 73 -9.16 9.05 0.13
C PRO A 73 -9.18 8.22 1.43
N PRO A 74 -9.31 8.87 2.60
CA PRO A 74 -9.31 8.17 3.89
C PRO A 74 -10.41 7.10 3.97
N GLU A 75 -11.57 7.32 3.34
CA GLU A 75 -12.67 6.36 3.25
C GLU A 75 -12.27 5.10 2.48
N GLN A 76 -11.53 5.27 1.39
CA GLN A 76 -11.05 4.16 0.59
C GLN A 76 -9.97 3.36 1.34
N ARG A 77 -9.10 4.03 2.12
CA ARG A 77 -8.18 3.36 3.05
C ARG A 77 -8.91 2.59 4.14
N GLN A 78 -10.00 3.14 4.65
CA GLN A 78 -10.82 2.49 5.68
C GLN A 78 -11.49 1.24 5.11
N ARG A 79 -12.04 1.30 3.88
CA ARG A 79 -12.57 0.14 3.17
C ARG A 79 -11.52 -0.97 3.03
N VAL A 80 -10.27 -0.61 2.69
CA VAL A 80 -9.18 -1.60 2.62
C VAL A 80 -8.98 -2.29 3.97
N ARG A 81 -8.93 -1.52 5.05
CA ARG A 81 -8.69 -2.06 6.40
C ARG A 81 -9.85 -2.89 6.93
N GLN A 82 -11.09 -2.48 6.64
CA GLN A 82 -12.29 -3.08 7.22
C GLN A 82 -12.86 -4.23 6.37
N GLU A 83 -12.70 -4.19 5.06
CA GLU A 83 -13.28 -5.21 4.17
C GLU A 83 -12.22 -6.08 3.51
N ILE A 84 -11.24 -5.46 2.86
CA ILE A 84 -10.28 -6.14 1.98
C ILE A 84 -9.26 -6.94 2.80
N LEU A 85 -8.64 -6.32 3.80
CA LEU A 85 -7.62 -6.92 4.64
C LEU A 85 -8.11 -8.16 5.44
N PRO A 86 -9.27 -8.12 6.13
CA PRO A 86 -9.74 -9.30 6.85
C PRO A 86 -10.12 -10.44 5.92
N ARG A 87 -10.72 -10.16 4.74
CA ARG A 87 -11.00 -11.18 3.73
C ARG A 87 -9.70 -11.81 3.24
N TRP A 88 -8.71 -11.00 2.87
CA TRP A 88 -7.39 -11.48 2.45
C TRP A 88 -6.71 -12.38 3.50
N LYS A 89 -6.78 -12.01 4.78
CA LYS A 89 -6.20 -12.80 5.87
C LYS A 89 -6.90 -14.14 6.08
N GLN A 90 -8.20 -14.24 5.77
CA GLN A 90 -8.97 -15.47 5.85
C GLN A 90 -8.70 -16.43 4.68
N MET A 91 -8.09 -15.95 3.59
CA MET A 91 -7.74 -16.80 2.44
C MET A 91 -6.55 -17.72 2.74
N SER A 92 -6.64 -18.96 2.24
CA SER A 92 -5.53 -19.90 2.23
C SER A 92 -4.29 -19.31 1.57
N PRO A 93 -3.08 -19.65 2.03
CA PRO A 93 -1.83 -19.12 1.47
C PRO A 93 -1.74 -19.34 -0.04
N ASP A 94 -2.09 -20.52 -0.55
CA ASP A 94 -2.08 -20.85 -1.98
C ASP A 94 -2.95 -19.90 -2.81
N ARG A 95 -4.15 -19.59 -2.32
CA ARG A 95 -5.07 -18.65 -2.99
C ARG A 95 -4.53 -17.22 -3.00
N ARG A 96 -3.86 -16.81 -1.92
CA ARG A 96 -3.18 -15.51 -1.86
C ARG A 96 -2.03 -15.42 -2.86
N GLU A 97 -1.26 -16.48 -3.03
CA GLU A 97 -0.16 -16.53 -4.00
C GLU A 97 -0.66 -16.42 -5.44
N GLU A 98 -1.75 -17.14 -5.74
CA GLU A 98 -2.40 -17.10 -7.04
C GLU A 98 -2.94 -15.69 -7.39
N ILE A 99 -3.57 -14.99 -6.42
CA ILE A 99 -3.96 -13.59 -6.64
C ILE A 99 -2.73 -12.68 -6.80
N LYS A 100 -1.65 -12.87 -6.02
CA LYS A 100 -0.41 -12.10 -6.19
C LYS A 100 0.21 -12.31 -7.57
N HIS A 101 0.19 -13.54 -8.09
CA HIS A 101 0.70 -13.87 -9.42
C HIS A 101 -0.06 -13.11 -10.51
N ARG A 102 -1.40 -13.15 -10.46
CA ARG A 102 -2.24 -12.35 -11.38
C ARG A 102 -2.01 -10.85 -11.23
N LEU A 103 -1.93 -10.35 -10.00
CA LEU A 103 -1.60 -8.95 -9.74
C LEU A 103 -0.24 -8.55 -10.31
N ASN A 104 0.74 -9.46 -10.35
CA ASN A 104 2.02 -9.19 -10.97
C ASN A 104 1.92 -9.11 -12.50
N ALA A 105 1.11 -9.97 -13.13
CA ALA A 105 0.83 -9.91 -14.56
C ALA A 105 0.11 -8.61 -15.00
N LEU A 106 -0.53 -7.93 -14.05
CA LEU A 106 -1.18 -6.63 -14.26
C LEU A 106 -0.25 -5.44 -13.98
N ASN A 107 0.95 -5.66 -13.45
CA ASN A 107 1.91 -4.58 -13.22
C ASN A 107 2.42 -4.03 -14.56
N GLY A 108 2.48 -2.71 -14.68
CA GLY A 108 2.98 -2.05 -15.88
C GLY A 108 1.97 -1.93 -17.02
N LEU A 109 0.76 -2.47 -16.86
CA LEU A 109 -0.35 -2.24 -17.79
C LEU A 109 -1.04 -0.90 -17.49
N SER A 110 -1.56 -0.25 -18.54
CA SER A 110 -2.46 0.90 -18.42
C SER A 110 -3.77 0.49 -17.72
N GLU A 111 -4.51 1.44 -17.18
CA GLU A 111 -5.80 1.18 -16.53
C GLU A 111 -6.77 0.44 -17.47
N GLN A 112 -6.80 0.84 -18.74
CA GLN A 112 -7.67 0.25 -19.76
C GLN A 112 -7.25 -1.20 -20.07
N ASP A 113 -5.97 -1.44 -20.33
CA ASP A 113 -5.44 -2.78 -20.57
C ASP A 113 -5.68 -3.70 -19.37
N ARG A 114 -5.54 -3.15 -18.17
CA ARG A 114 -5.79 -3.90 -16.94
C ARG A 114 -7.27 -4.25 -16.80
N ALA A 115 -8.17 -3.32 -17.05
CA ALA A 115 -9.61 -3.55 -17.03
C ALA A 115 -10.02 -4.58 -18.10
N ALA A 116 -9.43 -4.51 -19.30
CA ALA A 116 -9.63 -5.49 -20.35
C ALA A 116 -9.15 -6.89 -19.91
N LYS A 117 -7.95 -6.99 -19.32
CA LYS A 117 -7.39 -8.24 -18.80
C LYS A 117 -8.23 -8.84 -17.68
N LEU A 118 -8.77 -8.01 -16.79
CA LEU A 118 -9.66 -8.45 -15.70
C LEU A 118 -11.03 -8.92 -16.18
N ARG A 119 -11.46 -8.47 -17.37
CA ARG A 119 -12.68 -8.96 -18.04
C ARG A 119 -12.43 -10.21 -18.88
N ASP A 120 -11.17 -10.58 -19.12
CA ASP A 120 -10.83 -11.75 -19.91
C ASP A 120 -11.16 -13.04 -19.14
N PRO A 121 -12.00 -13.93 -19.69
CA PRO A 121 -12.42 -15.15 -19.01
C PRO A 121 -11.29 -16.17 -18.82
N ASN A 122 -10.23 -16.12 -19.63
CA ASN A 122 -9.07 -16.98 -19.45
C ASN A 122 -8.21 -16.51 -18.28
N PHE A 123 -8.11 -15.19 -18.08
CA PHE A 123 -7.34 -14.60 -16.98
C PHE A 123 -7.97 -14.89 -15.61
N VAL A 124 -9.29 -14.81 -15.49
CA VAL A 124 -10.01 -15.09 -14.23
C VAL A 124 -10.39 -16.57 -14.06
N ARG A 125 -9.99 -17.43 -14.99
CA ARG A 125 -10.28 -18.86 -14.94
C ARG A 125 -9.75 -19.47 -13.64
N GLY A 126 -10.60 -20.26 -12.98
CA GLY A 126 -10.27 -20.95 -11.72
C GLY A 126 -10.41 -20.08 -10.46
N LEU A 127 -10.76 -18.80 -10.61
CA LEU A 127 -11.17 -17.95 -9.48
C LEU A 127 -12.68 -17.97 -9.28
N ASP A 128 -13.12 -18.05 -8.04
CA ASP A 128 -14.50 -17.82 -7.65
C ASP A 128 -14.85 -16.32 -7.68
N SER A 129 -16.15 -16.00 -7.59
CA SER A 129 -16.64 -14.62 -7.62
C SER A 129 -16.00 -13.70 -6.57
N SER A 130 -15.72 -14.23 -5.38
CA SER A 130 -15.08 -13.51 -4.27
C SER A 130 -13.60 -13.23 -4.57
N GLU A 131 -12.89 -14.20 -5.16
CA GLU A 131 -11.49 -14.04 -5.57
C GLU A 131 -11.35 -13.05 -6.74
N GLN A 132 -12.29 -13.05 -7.68
CA GLN A 132 -12.33 -12.11 -8.79
C GLN A 132 -12.58 -10.67 -8.30
N ASP A 133 -13.53 -10.50 -7.37
CA ASP A 133 -13.78 -9.21 -6.74
C ASP A 133 -12.56 -8.74 -5.94
N MET A 134 -11.89 -9.65 -5.22
CA MET A 134 -10.66 -9.35 -4.49
C MET A 134 -9.54 -8.89 -5.43
N LEU A 135 -9.33 -9.60 -6.53
CA LEU A 135 -8.33 -9.25 -7.55
C LEU A 135 -8.60 -7.87 -8.15
N ARG A 136 -9.86 -7.58 -8.52
CA ARG A 136 -10.29 -6.28 -9.05
C ARG A 136 -10.09 -5.17 -8.04
N ASN A 137 -10.55 -5.35 -6.80
CA ASN A 137 -10.39 -4.38 -5.72
C ASN A 137 -8.91 -4.09 -5.45
N LEU A 138 -8.06 -5.12 -5.31
CA LEU A 138 -6.62 -4.95 -5.07
C LEU A 138 -5.90 -4.28 -6.22
N SER A 139 -6.31 -4.59 -7.44
CA SER A 139 -5.76 -3.92 -8.61
C SER A 139 -6.03 -2.41 -8.51
N ASN A 140 -7.27 -2.01 -8.21
CA ASN A 140 -7.69 -0.59 -8.18
C ASN A 140 -7.00 0.23 -7.09
N LEU A 141 -6.38 -0.41 -6.09
CA LEU A 141 -5.62 0.28 -5.04
C LEU A 141 -4.25 0.77 -5.50
N ARG A 142 -3.68 0.22 -6.57
CA ARG A 142 -2.42 0.70 -7.16
C ARG A 142 -2.70 1.82 -8.14
N VAL A 143 -2.72 3.04 -7.62
CA VAL A 143 -2.55 4.30 -8.37
C VAL A 143 -3.71 4.69 -9.29
N THR A 144 -4.56 5.60 -8.82
CA THR A 144 -5.04 6.71 -9.66
C THR A 144 -4.35 7.99 -9.19
N PRO A 145 -3.38 8.56 -9.93
CA PRO A 145 -3.13 9.99 -9.85
C PRO A 145 -4.34 10.65 -10.53
N ALA A 146 -5.03 11.55 -9.83
CA ALA A 146 -6.19 12.25 -10.35
C ALA A 146 -5.98 12.81 -11.77
N THR A 147 -6.76 12.30 -12.73
CA THR A 147 -7.36 12.95 -13.92
C THR A 147 -8.35 11.90 -14.47
N GLY A 148 -9.67 12.03 -14.56
CA GLY A 148 -10.67 13.07 -14.30
C GLY A 148 -12.07 12.44 -14.45
N ALA A 149 -13.14 13.24 -14.23
CA ALA A 149 -14.58 12.92 -14.32
C ALA A 149 -15.11 12.01 -13.19
N VAL A 150 -15.96 12.43 -12.23
CA VAL A 150 -17.24 13.16 -12.32
C VAL A 150 -17.96 12.96 -13.65
N GLY A 151 -18.95 12.10 -13.62
CA GLY A 151 -19.99 11.91 -14.62
C GLY A 151 -20.45 10.46 -14.58
N ASP A 152 -21.71 10.13 -14.39
CA ASP A 152 -22.91 10.89 -14.10
C ASP A 152 -23.94 9.85 -13.63
N HIS A 153 -25.02 10.34 -13.04
CA HIS A 153 -26.21 9.59 -12.69
C HIS A 153 -26.74 8.69 -13.82
N GLN A 154 -27.43 7.62 -13.42
CA GLN A 154 -28.81 7.42 -13.85
C GLN A 154 -29.60 6.78 -12.70
#